data_AF-A0A1M4ZHG9-F1
#
_entry.id   AF-A0A1M4ZHG9-F1
#
_cell.length_a   1.000
_cell.length_b   1.000
_cell.length_c   1.000
_cell.angle_alpha   90.00
_cell.angle_beta   90.00
_cell.angle_gamma   90.00
#
_symmetry.space_group_name_H-M   'P 1'
#
loop_
_entity.id
_entity.type
_entity.pdbx_description
1 polymer ?
#
loop_
_entity_poly.entity_id
_entity_poly.type
_entity_poly.pdbx_seq_one_letter_code
_entity_poly.pdbx_strand_id
1 'polypeptide(L)'
;MHTDKQRIFDKYAKIKEYENWKDLDDMNTNFDEFMIHVFAACDLVQQEQQKRISENAITETVIMDYGPASAVDKDSILNPENLIQ
;
A
#
# COMPACT_ATOMS: atom_id res chain seq x y z
N MET A 1 14.82 7.04 6.14
CA MET A 1 14.79 7.08 4.67
C MET A 1 13.65 6.19 4.20
N HIS A 2 12.64 6.73 3.49
CA HIS A 2 11.42 6.00 3.08
C HIS A 2 11.62 5.24 1.76
N THR A 3 12.62 4.37 1.69
CA THR A 3 13.01 3.64 0.45
C THR A 3 11.87 2.87 -0.18
N ASP A 4 11.01 2.24 0.63
CA ASP A 4 9.89 1.44 0.15
C ASP A 4 8.80 2.29 -0.52
N LYS A 5 8.52 3.47 0.03
CA LYS A 5 7.53 4.40 -0.54
C LYS A 5 8.04 4.97 -1.86
N GLN A 6 9.31 5.39 -1.89
CA GLN A 6 9.96 5.87 -3.12
C GLN A 6 9.91 4.82 -4.24
N ARG A 7 10.23 3.55 -3.92
CA ARG A 7 10.13 2.45 -4.88
C ARG A 7 8.72 2.30 -5.48
N ILE A 8 7.68 2.45 -4.65
CA ILE A 8 6.28 2.33 -5.11
C ILE A 8 5.90 3.53 -5.99
N PHE A 9 6.32 4.73 -5.62
CA PHE A 9 6.11 5.94 -6.40
C PHE A 9 6.83 5.89 -7.75
N ASP A 10 8.07 5.42 -7.80
CA ASP A 10 8.81 5.23 -9.05
C ASP A 10 8.18 4.12 -9.91
N LYS A 11 7.63 3.06 -9.29
CA LYS A 11 6.87 2.02 -10.00
C LYS A 11 5.59 2.60 -10.63
N TYR A 12 4.87 3.45 -9.90
CA TYR A 12 3.71 4.16 -10.42
C TYR A 12 4.08 5.05 -11.61
N ALA A 13 5.15 5.84 -11.48
CA ALA A 13 5.64 6.71 -12.54
C ALA A 13 5.92 5.92 -13.84
N LYS A 14 6.55 4.75 -13.72
CA LYS A 14 6.78 3.85 -14.87
C LYS A 14 5.50 3.31 -15.51
N ILE A 15 4.46 3.04 -14.72
CA ILE A 15 3.13 2.66 -15.25
C ILE A 15 2.51 3.82 -16.05
N LYS A 16 2.84 5.05 -15.69
CA LYS A 16 2.43 6.27 -16.38
C LYS A 16 3.40 6.74 -17.46
N GLU A 17 4.37 5.89 -17.83
CA GLU A 17 5.37 6.14 -18.89
C GLU A 17 6.42 7.22 -18.55
N TYR A 18 6.60 7.52 -17.27
CA TYR A 18 7.70 8.34 -16.75
C TYR A 18 8.87 7.46 -16.30
N GLU A 19 10.11 7.98 -16.33
CA GLU A 19 11.28 7.20 -15.91
C GLU A 19 11.31 6.99 -14.38
N ASN A 20 10.93 8.02 -13.62
CA ASN A 20 10.82 7.98 -12.17
C ASN A 20 9.81 9.04 -11.65
N TRP A 21 9.50 9.01 -10.35
CA TRP A 21 8.52 9.93 -9.76
C TRP A 21 8.90 11.41 -9.92
N LYS A 22 10.20 11.71 -9.89
CA LYS A 22 10.70 13.08 -10.02
C LYS A 22 10.37 13.67 -11.39
N ASP A 23 10.36 12.86 -12.45
CA ASP A 23 10.02 13.34 -13.79
C ASP A 23 8.53 13.71 -13.90
N LEU A 24 7.69 13.05 -13.10
CA LEU A 24 6.25 13.36 -12.99
C LEU A 24 6.02 14.61 -12.15
N ASP A 25 6.83 14.85 -11.11
CA ASP A 25 6.83 16.07 -10.28
C ASP A 25 7.38 17.30 -11.04
N ASP A 26 8.40 17.10 -11.88
CA ASP A 26 9.03 18.16 -12.68
C ASP A 26 8.17 18.55 -13.92
N MET A 27 7.27 17.68 -14.37
CA MET A 27 6.26 18.04 -15.35
C MET A 27 5.30 19.03 -14.68
N ASN A 28 5.23 20.24 -15.21
CA ASN A 28 4.39 21.35 -14.75
C ASN A 28 2.89 21.07 -14.98
N THR A 29 2.41 19.90 -14.56
CA THR A 29 1.02 19.48 -14.53
C THR A 29 0.23 20.38 -13.58
N ASN A 30 -1.03 20.64 -13.91
CA ASN A 30 -1.93 21.33 -13.02
C ASN A 30 -1.92 20.64 -11.64
N PHE A 31 -1.96 21.41 -10.55
CA PHE A 31 -1.91 20.88 -9.18
C PHE A 31 -2.95 19.76 -8.96
N ASP A 32 -4.15 19.91 -9.52
CA ASP A 32 -5.20 18.89 -9.42
C ASP A 32 -4.82 17.58 -10.12
N GLU A 33 -4.16 17.66 -11.27
CA GLU A 33 -3.67 16.48 -12.02
C GLU A 33 -2.53 15.80 -11.27
N PHE A 34 -1.60 16.58 -10.71
CA PHE A 34 -0.55 16.06 -9.85
C PHE A 34 -1.13 15.33 -8.63
N MET A 35 -2.16 15.90 -7.99
CA MET A 35 -2.81 15.27 -6.83
C MET A 35 -3.49 13.94 -7.18
N ILE A 36 -4.04 13.78 -8.39
CA ILE A 36 -4.56 12.48 -8.85
C ILE A 36 -3.45 11.42 -8.87
N HIS A 37 -2.26 11.80 -9.34
CA HIS A 37 -1.10 10.90 -9.34
C HIS A 37 -0.65 10.56 -7.91
N VAL A 38 -0.63 11.54 -7.01
CA VAL A 38 -0.31 11.34 -5.58
C VAL A 38 -1.29 10.35 -4.94
N PHE A 39 -2.59 10.52 -5.12
CA PHE A 39 -3.58 9.62 -4.54
C PHE A 39 -3.46 8.21 -5.09
N ALA A 40 -3.32 8.05 -6.40
CA ALA A 40 -3.14 6.72 -7.00
C ALA A 40 -1.85 6.02 -6.55
N ALA A 41 -0.76 6.77 -6.36
CA ALA A 41 0.49 6.22 -5.80
C ALA A 41 0.33 5.84 -4.31
N CYS A 42 -0.42 6.62 -3.54
CA CYS A 42 -0.77 6.31 -2.15
C CYS A 42 -1.61 5.04 -2.03
N ASP A 43 -2.59 4.82 -2.91
CA ASP A 43 -3.39 3.59 -2.93
C ASP A 43 -2.51 2.35 -3.12
N LEU A 44 -1.49 2.44 -3.99
CA LEU A 44 -0.53 1.35 -4.17
C LEU A 44 0.33 1.11 -2.93
N VAL A 45 0.72 2.17 -2.22
CA VAL A 45 1.43 2.04 -0.93
C VAL A 45 0.54 1.33 0.09
N GLN A 46 -0.74 1.71 0.18
CA GLN A 46 -1.68 1.12 1.11
C GLN A 46 -1.92 -0.37 0.79
N GLN A 47 -2.13 -0.72 -0.48
CA GLN A 47 -2.30 -2.12 -0.90
C GLN A 47 -1.09 -2.99 -0.56
N GLU A 48 0.13 -2.51 -0.80
CA GLU A 48 1.35 -3.25 -0.44
C GLU A 48 1.45 -3.43 1.09
N GLN A 49 1.09 -2.41 1.86
CA GLN A 49 1.09 -2.50 3.33
C GLN A 49 0.03 -3.45 3.85
N GLN A 50 -1.21 -3.39 3.35
CA GLN A 50 -2.29 -4.32 3.71
C GLN A 50 -1.92 -5.76 3.37
N LYS A 51 -1.26 -5.98 2.22
CA LYS A 51 -0.75 -7.28 1.84
C LYS A 51 0.29 -7.81 2.84
N ARG A 52 1.28 -6.99 3.22
CA ARG A 52 2.28 -7.37 4.23
C ARG A 52 1.64 -7.69 5.58
N ILE A 53 0.65 -6.91 6.00
CA ILE A 53 -0.08 -7.14 7.25
C ILE A 53 -0.85 -8.46 7.17
N SER A 54 -1.59 -8.69 6.08
CA SER A 54 -2.32 -9.94 5.83
C SER A 54 -1.38 -11.15 5.86
N GLU A 55 -0.24 -11.08 5.16
CA GLU A 55 0.77 -12.14 5.13
C GLU A 55 1.33 -12.44 6.52
N ASN A 56 1.60 -11.41 7.34
CA ASN A 56 2.16 -11.54 8.69
C ASN A 56 1.12 -11.85 9.78
N ALA A 57 -0.17 -11.65 9.51
CA ALA A 57 -1.25 -11.91 10.48
C ALA A 57 -1.41 -13.41 10.82
N ILE A 58 -0.80 -14.33 10.06
CA ILE A 58 -0.81 -15.79 10.33
C ILE A 58 0.54 -16.29 10.88
N THR A 59 1.18 -15.51 11.76
CA THR A 59 2.46 -15.94 12.38
C THR A 59 2.49 -15.89 13.90
N GLU A 60 1.34 -15.71 14.57
CA GLU A 60 1.21 -15.81 16.03
C GLU A 60 0.28 -16.93 16.52
N THR A 61 -0.06 -17.91 15.66
CA THR A 61 -0.47 -19.24 16.15
C THR A 61 0.76 -20.09 16.47
N VAL A 62 1.64 -19.57 17.34
CA VAL A 62 2.47 -20.45 18.17
C VAL A 62 1.51 -21.04 19.19
N ILE A 63 0.95 -22.19 18.81
CA ILE A 63 0.47 -23.29 19.65
C ILE A 63 0.61 -22.99 21.16
N MET A 64 -0.33 -22.25 21.75
CA MET A 64 -0.55 -22.27 23.19
C MET A 64 -1.85 -23.00 23.42
N ASP A 65 -1.73 -24.05 24.23
CA ASP A 65 -2.63 -25.17 24.47
C ASP A 65 -3.98 -24.80 25.13
N TYR A 66 -4.47 -23.57 24.96
CA TYR A 66 -5.63 -23.02 25.67
C TYR A 66 -6.48 -22.09 24.78
N GLY A 67 -7.47 -22.67 24.11
CA GLY A 67 -8.62 -21.93 23.54
C GLY A 67 -8.53 -21.59 22.05
N PRO A 68 -9.67 -21.31 21.39
CA PRO A 68 -9.71 -21.06 19.95
C PRO A 68 -8.95 -19.77 19.65
N ALA A 69 -7.77 -19.91 19.03
CA ALA A 69 -7.06 -18.79 18.43
C ALA A 69 -8.04 -18.06 17.49
N SER A 70 -8.29 -16.78 17.75
CA SER A 70 -9.08 -15.96 16.84
C SER A 70 -8.31 -15.83 15.53
N ALA A 71 -8.63 -16.68 14.56
CA ALA A 71 -8.08 -16.60 13.22
C ALA A 71 -8.46 -15.22 12.66
N VAL A 72 -7.46 -14.38 12.41
CA VAL A 72 -7.68 -13.10 11.75
C VAL A 72 -8.07 -13.38 10.31
N ASP A 73 -9.26 -12.95 9.91
CA ASP A 73 -9.72 -13.06 8.54
C ASP A 73 -8.89 -12.14 7.64
N LYS A 74 -8.05 -12.74 6.80
CA LYS A 74 -7.18 -12.04 5.85
C LYS A 74 -7.97 -11.20 4.85
N ASP A 75 -9.18 -11.62 4.52
CA ASP A 75 -10.02 -10.93 3.55
C ASP A 75 -10.53 -9.59 4.12
N SER A 76 -10.73 -9.52 5.44
CA SER A 76 -11.05 -8.26 6.14
C SER A 76 -9.91 -7.23 6.12
N ILE A 77 -8.65 -7.68 6.06
CA ILE A 77 -7.46 -6.80 6.01
C ILE A 77 -7.23 -6.25 4.60
N LEU A 78 -7.48 -7.09 3.59
CA LEU A 78 -7.28 -6.75 2.17
C LEU A 78 -8.47 -5.97 1.59
N ASN A 79 -9.55 -5.77 2.34
CA ASN A 79 -10.70 -4.99 1.89
C ASN A 79 -10.30 -3.51 1.68
N PRO A 80 -10.32 -2.97 0.45
CA PRO A 80 -10.00 -1.56 0.21
C PRO A 80 -11.04 -0.61 0.82
N GLU A 81 -12.25 -1.07 1.13
CA GLU A 81 -13.28 -0.31 1.86
C GLU A 81 -13.13 -0.40 3.38
N ASN A 82 -11.99 -0.83 3.91
CA ASN A 82 -11.79 -0.89 5.36
C ASN A 82 -11.91 0.54 5.93
N LEU A 83 -13.12 0.86 6.40
CA LEU A 83 -13.46 2.13 7.02
C LEU A 83 -12.59 2.22 8.27
N ILE A 84 -11.49 2.97 8.18
CA ILE A 84 -10.84 3.51 9.36
C ILE A 84 -11.88 4.47 9.96
N GLN A 85 -12.69 3.96 10.89
CA GLN A 85 -13.61 4.76 11.69
C GLN A 85 -12.84 5.51 12.78
#